data_AF-A0AAW0X0U3-F1
#
_entry.id   AF-A0AAW0X0U3-F1
#
_cell.length_a   1.000
_cell.length_b   1.000
_cell.length_c   1.000
_cell.angle_alpha   90.00
_cell.angle_beta   90.00
_cell.angle_gamma   90.00
#
_symmetry.space_group_name_H-M   'P 1'
#
loop_
_entity.id
_entity.type
_entity.pdbx_description
1 polymer ?
#
loop_
_entity_poly.entity_id
_entity_poly.type
_entity_poly.pdbx_seq_one_letter_code
_entity_poly.pdbx_strand_id
1 'polypeptide(L)'
;ALQKQQQSDISYREVVKASSNDALMTSKQIEKDLLRTMPSNACFSQLTSTGIPRLRRVLRALAWLYPDIGYCQGTGMIAASLLLFLEEEEAFWVMCTTVED
;
A
#
# COMPACT_ATOMS: atom_id res chain seq x y z
N ALA A 1 5.66 13.72 1.15
CA ALA A 1 6.53 12.53 1.02
C ALA A 1 7.92 12.72 1.63
N LEU A 2 8.83 13.48 1.00
CA LEU A 2 10.23 13.63 1.49
C LEU A 2 10.34 14.15 2.94
N GLN A 3 9.54 15.15 3.32
CA GLN A 3 9.53 15.65 4.70
C GLN A 3 9.09 14.59 5.71
N LYS A 4 8.11 13.75 5.38
CA LYS A 4 7.67 12.65 6.24
C LYS A 4 8.71 11.55 6.37
N GLN A 5 9.35 11.16 5.28
CA GLN A 5 10.42 10.16 5.30
C GLN A 5 11.57 10.63 6.21
N GLN A 6 11.87 11.94 6.23
CA GLN A 6 12.91 12.52 7.08
C GLN A 6 12.50 12.68 8.55
N GLN A 7 11.19 12.68 8.85
CA GLN A 7 10.66 12.92 10.18
C GLN A 7 10.14 11.65 10.87
N SER A 8 10.04 10.53 10.13
CA SER A 8 9.57 9.26 10.67
C SER A 8 10.71 8.49 11.32
N ASP A 9 10.55 8.12 12.59
CA ASP A 9 11.51 7.28 13.33
C ASP A 9 11.56 5.82 12.82
N ILE A 10 10.65 5.43 11.91
CA ILE A 10 10.55 4.08 11.34
C ILE A 10 10.74 4.09 9.82
N SER A 11 11.59 3.20 9.32
CA SER A 11 11.83 3.06 7.87
C SER A 11 10.73 2.24 7.18
N TYR A 12 10.50 2.50 5.89
CA TYR A 12 9.52 1.73 5.10
C TYR A 12 9.77 0.21 5.17
N ARG A 13 11.05 -0.20 5.12
CA ARG A 13 11.46 -1.60 5.23
C ARG A 13 11.01 -2.25 6.55
N GLU A 14 11.09 -1.51 7.65
CA GLU A 14 10.65 -1.98 8.96
C GLU A 14 9.13 -2.09 9.03
N VAL A 15 8.40 -1.11 8.48
CA VAL A 15 6.94 -1.15 8.38
C VAL A 15 6.48 -2.36 7.57
N VAL A 16 7.09 -2.62 6.41
CA VAL A 16 6.77 -3.81 5.57
C VAL A 16 7.03 -5.10 6.34
N LYS A 17 8.14 -5.17 7.09
CA LYS A 17 8.46 -6.36 7.89
C LYS A 17 7.42 -6.56 9.00
N ALA A 18 7.05 -5.50 9.72
CA ALA A 18 6.07 -5.56 10.81
C ALA A 18 4.64 -5.86 10.33
N SER A 19 4.26 -5.34 9.15
CA SER A 19 2.94 -5.53 8.53
C SER A 19 2.80 -6.83 7.73
N SER A 20 3.80 -7.71 7.74
CA SER A 20 3.79 -8.96 6.98
C SER A 20 2.81 -10.02 7.50
N ASN A 21 2.19 -9.82 8.66
CA ASN A 21 1.29 -10.79 9.27
C ASN A 21 -0.07 -10.91 8.53
N ASP A 22 -0.36 -12.10 8.03
CA ASP A 22 -1.58 -12.43 7.28
C ASP A 22 -2.82 -12.69 8.15
N ALA A 23 -2.67 -12.76 9.47
CA ALA A 23 -3.78 -13.13 10.37
C ALA A 23 -4.89 -12.06 10.46
N LEU A 24 -4.60 -10.82 10.06
CA LEU A 24 -5.54 -9.70 10.18
C LEU A 24 -6.65 -9.79 9.12
N MET A 25 -7.88 -9.46 9.52
CA MET A 25 -9.03 -9.38 8.59
C MET A 25 -8.76 -8.40 7.44
N THR A 26 -8.06 -7.30 7.72
CA THR A 26 -7.60 -6.33 6.73
C THR A 26 -6.73 -6.96 5.65
N SER A 27 -5.80 -7.86 6.00
CA SER A 27 -4.94 -8.56 5.03
C SER A 27 -5.77 -9.38 4.04
N LYS A 28 -6.81 -10.07 4.52
CA LYS A 28 -7.72 -10.86 3.66
C LYS A 28 -8.54 -9.98 2.71
N GLN A 29 -8.95 -8.79 3.16
CA GLN A 29 -9.68 -7.85 2.33
C GLN A 29 -8.78 -7.26 1.24
N ILE A 30 -7.55 -6.86 1.62
CA ILE A 30 -6.53 -6.39 0.67
C ILE A 30 -6.31 -7.42 -0.43
N GLU A 31 -6.04 -8.70 -0.10
CA GLU A 31 -5.81 -9.75 -1.11
C GLU A 31 -6.95 -9.87 -2.12
N LYS A 32 -8.20 -9.77 -1.65
CA LYS A 32 -9.38 -9.86 -2.51
C LYS A 32 -9.51 -8.67 -3.46
N ASP A 33 -8.99 -7.51 -3.08
CA ASP A 33 -9.10 -6.26 -3.83
C ASP A 33 -7.90 -6.01 -4.76
N LEU A 34 -6.78 -6.71 -4.58
CA LEU A 34 -5.59 -6.55 -5.43
C LEU A 34 -5.91 -6.70 -6.93
N LEU A 35 -6.61 -7.76 -7.33
CA LEU A 35 -6.96 -8.01 -8.73
C LEU A 35 -8.18 -7.21 -9.21
N ARG A 36 -8.93 -6.58 -8.29
CA ARG A 36 -10.01 -5.66 -8.63
C ARG A 36 -9.50 -4.23 -8.82
N THR A 37 -8.27 -3.96 -8.39
CA THR A 37 -7.64 -2.66 -8.52
C THR A 37 -7.00 -2.56 -9.90
N MET A 38 -7.53 -1.68 -10.75
CA MET A 38 -7.06 -1.48 -12.13
C MET A 38 -6.94 -2.78 -12.97
N PRO A 39 -8.01 -3.58 -13.12
CA PRO A 39 -7.94 -4.90 -13.73
C PRO A 39 -7.48 -4.88 -15.20
N SER A 40 -7.68 -3.76 -15.90
CA SER A 40 -7.28 -3.58 -17.30
C SER A 40 -5.83 -3.10 -17.47
N ASN A 41 -5.15 -2.73 -16.37
CA ASN A 41 -3.77 -2.25 -16.41
C ASN A 41 -2.78 -3.42 -16.32
N ALA A 42 -1.81 -3.50 -17.23
CA ALA A 42 -0.84 -4.60 -17.29
C ALA A 42 -0.06 -4.82 -15.97
N CYS A 43 0.18 -3.76 -15.19
CA CYS A 43 0.88 -3.84 -13.91
C CYS A 43 0.05 -4.52 -12.80
N PHE A 44 -1.28 -4.59 -12.93
CA PHE A 44 -2.19 -5.06 -11.89
C PHE A 44 -3.21 -6.11 -12.37
N SER A 45 -3.19 -6.48 -13.65
CA SER A 45 -4.20 -7.35 -14.27
C SER A 45 -4.10 -8.82 -13.87
N GLN A 46 -2.93 -9.30 -13.43
CA GLN A 46 -2.70 -10.69 -13.04
C GLN A 46 -1.98 -10.76 -11.70
N LEU A 47 -2.16 -11.85 -10.95
CA LEU A 47 -1.50 -12.03 -9.65
C LEU A 47 0.04 -12.04 -9.77
N THR A 48 0.53 -12.44 -10.94
CA THR A 48 1.94 -12.46 -11.33
C THR A 48 2.45 -11.12 -11.88
N SER A 49 1.56 -10.14 -12.11
CA SER A 49 1.95 -8.81 -12.58
C SER A 49 2.84 -8.11 -11.55
N THR A 50 3.80 -7.34 -12.04
CA THR A 50 4.84 -6.70 -11.22
C THR A 50 4.31 -5.72 -10.17
N GLY A 51 3.16 -5.09 -10.43
CA GLY A 51 2.54 -4.12 -9.51
C GLY A 51 1.81 -4.75 -8.33
N ILE A 52 1.29 -5.98 -8.46
CA ILE A 52 0.55 -6.67 -7.40
C ILE A 52 1.35 -6.84 -6.09
N PRO A 53 2.58 -7.38 -6.09
CA PRO A 53 3.35 -7.52 -4.86
C PRO A 53 3.69 -6.17 -4.23
N ARG A 54 3.90 -5.12 -5.05
CA ARG A 54 4.17 -3.75 -4.59
C ARG A 54 2.93 -3.16 -3.91
N LEU A 55 1.78 -3.25 -4.59
CA LEU A 55 0.49 -2.78 -4.09
C LEU A 55 0.11 -3.47 -2.76
N ARG A 56 0.31 -4.79 -2.66
CA ARG A 56 0.10 -5.54 -1.42
C ARG A 56 0.92 -4.97 -0.26
N ARG A 57 2.23 -4.76 -0.46
CA ARG A 57 3.11 -4.25 0.59
C ARG A 57 2.71 -2.85 1.04
N VAL A 58 2.45 -1.94 0.10
CA VAL A 58 2.01 -0.57 0.40
C VAL A 58 0.71 -0.57 1.20
N LEU A 59 -0.31 -1.31 0.77
CA LEU A 59 -1.61 -1.33 1.45
C LEU A 59 -1.54 -1.95 2.85
N ARG A 60 -0.76 -3.01 3.02
CA ARG A 60 -0.54 -3.63 4.34
C ARG A 60 0.25 -2.72 5.27
N ALA A 61 1.31 -2.11 4.77
CA ALA A 61 2.12 -1.16 5.52
C ALA A 61 1.27 0.03 6.01
N LEU A 62 0.41 0.56 5.13
CA LEU A 62 -0.48 1.66 5.45
C LEU A 62 -1.52 1.27 6.51
N ALA A 63 -2.19 0.12 6.34
CA ALA A 63 -3.19 -0.35 7.29
C ALA A 63 -2.59 -0.73 8.66
N TRP A 64 -1.32 -1.15 8.70
CA TRP A 64 -0.60 -1.40 9.95
C TRP A 64 -0.21 -0.09 10.65
N LEU A 65 0.21 0.92 9.90
CA LEU A 65 0.63 2.22 10.44
C LEU A 65 -0.57 3.03 10.95
N TYR A 66 -1.72 2.93 10.27
CA TYR A 66 -2.96 3.64 10.61
C TYR A 66 -4.10 2.65 10.92
N PRO A 67 -4.04 1.91 12.05
CA PRO A 67 -5.01 0.85 12.35
C PRO A 67 -6.44 1.37 12.54
N ASP A 68 -6.61 2.62 12.98
CA ASP A 68 -7.93 3.25 13.16
C ASP A 68 -8.65 3.52 11.83
N ILE A 69 -7.87 3.74 10.76
CA ILE A 69 -8.39 3.92 9.40
C ILE A 69 -8.50 2.56 8.69
N GLY A 70 -7.52 1.69 8.94
CA GLY A 70 -7.46 0.34 8.40
C GLY A 70 -7.35 0.33 6.88
N TYR A 71 -8.29 -0.35 6.23
CA TYR A 71 -8.38 -0.44 4.77
C TYR A 71 -9.79 -0.13 4.31
N CYS A 72 -9.97 0.98 3.59
CA CYS A 72 -11.25 1.38 3.03
C CYS A 72 -11.32 1.11 1.52
N GLN A 73 -12.54 0.95 1.01
CA GLN A 73 -12.79 0.70 -0.40
C GLN A 73 -12.42 1.97 -1.21
N GLY A 74 -11.22 1.97 -1.80
CA GLY A 74 -10.69 3.10 -2.56
C GLY A 74 -9.19 3.29 -2.39
N THR A 75 -8.64 2.95 -1.22
CA THR A 75 -7.21 3.06 -0.92
C THR A 75 -6.35 2.31 -1.93
N GLY A 76 -6.82 1.15 -2.39
CA GLY A 76 -6.18 0.36 -3.46
C GLY A 76 -5.99 1.14 -4.75
N MET A 77 -7.02 1.86 -5.21
CA MET A 77 -6.97 2.61 -6.47
C MET A 77 -5.99 3.78 -6.41
N ILE A 78 -5.93 4.49 -5.27
CA ILE A 78 -4.99 5.60 -5.08
C ILE A 78 -3.54 5.06 -5.04
N ALA A 79 -3.29 4.02 -4.24
CA ALA A 79 -1.97 3.40 -4.14
C ALA A 79 -1.50 2.83 -5.48
N ALA A 80 -2.38 2.16 -6.23
CA ALA A 80 -2.06 1.65 -7.56
C ALA A 80 -1.74 2.77 -8.56
N SER A 81 -2.49 3.89 -8.50
CA SER A 81 -2.22 5.07 -9.34
C SER A 81 -0.83 5.64 -9.07
N LEU A 82 -0.45 5.78 -7.79
CA LEU A 82 0.88 6.26 -7.40
C LEU A 82 2.00 5.31 -7.86
N LEU A 83 1.79 4.00 -7.73
CA LEU A 83 2.75 2.96 -8.13
C LEU A 83 3.02 2.90 -9.64
N LEU A 84 2.19 3.53 -10.47
CA LEU A 84 2.46 3.69 -11.91
C LEU A 84 3.53 4.75 -12.20
N PHE A 85 3.74 5.71 -11.29
CA PHE A 85 4.63 6.84 -11.51
C PHE A 85 5.80 6.91 -10.52
N LEU A 86 5.69 6.24 -9.38
CA LEU A 86 6.63 6.33 -8.27
C LEU A 86 7.24 4.98 -7.91
N GLU A 87 8.40 5.03 -7.26
CA GLU A 87 8.94 3.87 -6.57
C GLU A 87 8.04 3.46 -5.38
N GLU A 88 8.17 2.21 -4.95
CA GLU A 88 7.28 1.62 -3.95
C GLU A 88 7.28 2.39 -2.61
N GLU A 89 8.48 2.72 -2.13
CA GLU A 89 8.64 3.46 -0.87
C GLU A 89 8.11 4.90 -0.99
N GLU A 90 8.35 5.56 -2.12
CA GLU A 90 7.85 6.91 -2.36
C GLU A 90 6.32 6.94 -2.39
N ALA A 91 5.70 5.99 -3.11
CA ALA A 91 4.26 5.83 -3.13
C ALA A 91 3.68 5.61 -1.73
N PHE A 92 4.34 4.81 -0.89
CA PHE A 92 3.95 4.63 0.51
C PHE A 92 3.99 5.95 1.29
N TRP A 93 5.08 6.72 1.22
CA TRP A 93 5.18 7.98 1.96
C TRP A 93 4.22 9.06 1.44
N VAL A 94 3.88 9.05 0.16
CA VAL A 94 2.80 9.90 -0.39
C VAL A 94 1.46 9.48 0.22
N MET A 95 1.13 8.18 0.23
CA MET A 95 -0.10 7.68 0.86
C MET A 95 -0.20 8.08 2.33
N CYS A 96 0.89 7.96 3.10
CA CYS A 96 0.91 8.39 4.50
C CYS A 96 0.63 9.89 4.65
N THR A 97 1.10 10.74 3.73
CA THR A 97 0.75 12.17 3.75
C THR A 97 -0.75 12.34 3.45
N THR A 98 -1.27 11.71 2.40
CA THR A 98 -2.69 11.82 2.00
C THR A 98 -3.67 11.33 3.07
N VAL A 99 -3.26 10.39 3.92
CA VAL A 99 -4.11 9.82 4.98
C VAL A 99 -4.18 10.71 6.23
N GLU A 100 -3.19 11.58 6.45
CA GLU A 100 -3.14 12.47 7.61
C GLU A 100 -3.77 13.85 7.36
N ASP A 101 -3.90 14.25 6.10
CA ASP A 101 -4.62 15.47 5.68
C ASP A 101 -6.16 15.28 5.74
#